data_AF-A0A1D8KCC2-F1
#
_entry.id   AF-A0A1D8KCC2-F1
#
_cell.length_a   1.000
_cell.length_b   1.000
_cell.length_c   1.000
_cell.angle_alpha   90.00
_cell.angle_beta   90.00
_cell.angle_gamma   90.00
#
_symmetry.space_group_name_H-M   'P 1'
#
loop_
_entity.id
_entity.type
_entity.pdbx_description
1 polymer ?
#
loop_
_entity_poly.entity_id
_entity_poly.type
_entity_poly.pdbx_seq_one_letter_code
_entity_poly.pdbx_strand_id
1 'polypeptide(L)' 'MNPLPQGHGDDRIVQWHCFRNRSEAAGFAASIRLAEDQQVVGGQAEDSLGPLWWVGVRVDDLDHWGNRQAVNKHGASA' A
#
# COMPACT_ATOMS: atom_id res chain seq x y z
N MET A 1 -8.67 2.16 13.12
CA MET A 1 -8.05 3.01 12.07
C MET A 1 -6.69 2.41 11.77
N ASN A 2 -6.38 2.07 10.52
CA ASN A 2 -5.11 1.42 10.17
C ASN A 2 -4.01 2.48 9.97
N PRO A 3 -2.95 2.50 10.79
CA PRO A 3 -1.83 3.42 10.64
C PRO A 3 -1.06 3.16 9.32
N LEU A 4 -0.15 4.06 8.97
CA LEU A 4 0.73 3.85 7.81
C LEU A 4 1.54 2.55 7.98
N PRO A 5 1.78 1.80 6.89
CA PRO A 5 2.64 0.62 6.95
C PRO A 5 4.06 0.97 7.41
N GLN A 6 4.68 0.13 8.25
CA GLN A 6 6.02 0.40 8.79
C GLN A 6 7.15 0.16 7.77
N GLY A 7 6.84 -0.44 6.63
CA GLY A 7 7.75 -0.61 5.49
C GLY A 7 8.83 -1.67 5.60
N HIS A 8 8.80 -2.47 6.68
CA HIS A 8 9.63 -3.67 6.81
C HIS A 8 8.92 -4.94 6.35
N GLY A 9 7.71 -4.82 5.78
CA GLY A 9 6.90 -5.95 5.35
C GLY A 9 6.24 -6.72 6.50
N ASP A 10 6.42 -6.34 7.77
CA ASP A 10 5.84 -7.05 8.93
C ASP A 10 4.31 -7.18 8.84
N ASP A 11 3.66 -6.14 8.30
CA ASP A 11 2.21 -6.10 8.02
C ASP A 11 1.78 -6.88 6.75
N ARG A 12 2.74 -7.56 6.10
CA ARG A 12 2.64 -8.19 4.76
C ARG A 12 2.25 -7.24 3.63
N ILE A 13 2.35 -5.94 3.87
CA ILE A 13 2.09 -4.90 2.89
C ILE A 13 3.36 -4.67 2.10
N VAL A 14 3.34 -5.05 0.83
CA VAL A 14 4.52 -5.03 -0.05
C VAL A 14 4.63 -3.74 -0.84
N GLN A 15 3.52 -3.03 -1.05
CA GLN A 15 3.52 -1.75 -1.75
C GLN A 15 2.38 -0.90 -1.21
N TRP A 16 2.60 0.40 -1.06
CA TRP A 16 1.54 1.34 -0.73
C TRP A 16 1.82 2.73 -1.28
N HIS A 17 0.76 3.48 -1.50
CA HIS A 17 0.79 4.88 -1.93
C HIS A 17 -0.09 5.72 -1.02
N CYS A 18 0.35 6.94 -0.75
CA CYS A 18 -0.37 7.90 0.08
C CYS A 18 -0.98 9.00 -0.79
N PHE A 19 -2.16 9.47 -0.40
CA PHE A 19 -2.97 10.43 -1.12
C PHE A 19 -3.53 11.47 -0.16
N ARG A 20 -3.57 12.73 -0.61
CA ARG A 20 -4.24 13.84 0.12
C ARG A 20 -5.73 13.93 -0.19
N ASN A 21 -6.22 13.17 -1.16
CA ASN A 21 -7.62 13.13 -1.53
C ASN A 21 -8.14 11.70 -1.46
N ARG A 22 -9.26 11.52 -0.75
CA ARG A 22 -9.93 10.22 -0.62
C ARG A 22 -10.40 9.66 -1.96
N SER A 23 -10.88 10.50 -2.87
CA SER A 23 -11.38 10.08 -4.18
C SER A 23 -10.24 9.57 -5.07
N GLU A 24 -9.06 10.20 -5.00
CA GLU A 24 -7.86 9.72 -5.70
C GLU A 24 -7.41 8.37 -5.14
N ALA A 25 -7.40 8.21 -3.81
CA ALA A 25 -7.12 6.92 -3.19
C ALA A 25 -8.09 5.83 -3.65
N ALA A 26 -9.40 6.13 -3.70
CA ALA A 26 -10.41 5.20 -4.18
C ALA A 26 -10.24 4.84 -5.66
N GLY A 27 -9.93 5.83 -6.51
CA GLY A 27 -9.64 5.61 -7.93
C GLY A 27 -8.40 4.75 -8.13
N PHE A 28 -7.34 4.99 -7.36
CA PHE A 28 -6.13 4.18 -7.38
C PHE A 28 -6.43 2.73 -6.95
N ALA A 29 -7.16 2.54 -5.85
CA ALA A 29 -7.55 1.20 -5.38
C ALA A 29 -8.29 0.39 -6.44
N ALA A 30 -9.19 1.03 -7.20
CA ALA A 30 -9.92 0.38 -8.29
C ALA A 30 -9.04 0.04 -9.50
N SER A 31 -7.90 0.71 -9.66
CA SER A 31 -6.96 0.47 -10.76
C SER A 31 -5.96 -0.67 -10.49
N ILE A 32 -5.84 -1.11 -9.24
CA ILE A 32 -4.89 -2.18 -8.85
C ILE A 32 -5.37 -3.51 -9.41
N ARG A 33 -4.48 -4.19 -10.13
CA ARG A 33 -4.67 -5.58 -10.56
C ARG A 33 -3.97 -6.51 -9.58
N LEU A 34 -4.74 -7.39 -8.96
CA LEU A 34 -4.26 -8.34 -7.96
C LEU A 34 -4.04 -9.72 -8.60
N ALA A 35 -3.03 -10.44 -8.10
CA ALA A 35 -2.96 -11.89 -8.24
C ALA A 35 -3.81 -12.60 -7.16
N GLU A 36 -3.98 -13.92 -7.27
CA GLU A 36 -4.87 -14.70 -6.37
C GLU A 36 -4.47 -14.64 -4.89
N ASP A 37 -3.19 -14.37 -4.59
CA ASP A 37 -2.60 -14.27 -3.26
C ASP A 37 -2.47 -12.83 -2.75
N GLN A 38 -3.05 -11.86 -3.46
CA GLN A 38 -2.92 -10.43 -3.18
C GLN A 38 -4.25 -9.80 -2.79
N GLN A 39 -4.18 -8.85 -1.86
CA GLN A 39 -5.35 -8.09 -1.40
C GLN A 39 -5.06 -6.59 -1.39
N VAL A 40 -5.99 -5.79 -1.89
CA VAL A 40 -5.96 -4.34 -1.67
C VAL A 40 -6.34 -4.07 -0.22
N VAL A 41 -5.46 -3.37 0.48
CA VAL A 41 -5.68 -2.86 1.82
C VAL A 41 -5.54 -1.34 1.81
N GLY A 42 -6.07 -0.68 2.83
CA GLY A 42 -5.94 0.75 2.94
C GLY A 42 -6.27 1.24 4.34
N GLY A 43 -6.03 2.53 4.54
CA GLY A 43 -6.25 3.17 5.82
C GLY A 43 -6.23 4.68 5.71
N GLN A 44 -6.40 5.28 6.87
CA GLN A 44 -6.30 6.73 7.07
C GLN A 44 -5.28 6.96 8.17
N ALA A 45 -4.36 7.88 7.90
CA ALA A 45 -3.42 8.41 8.85
C ALA A 45 -3.62 9.93 8.95
N GLU A 46 -2.91 10.54 9.87
CA GLU A 46 -2.83 11.98 10.02
C GLU A 46 -1.37 12.36 10.19
N ASP A 47 -0.97 13.43 9.52
CA ASP A 47 0.32 14.07 9.74
C ASP A 47 0.12 15.55 10.03
N SER A 48 1.22 16.29 10.18
CA SER A 48 1.18 17.72 10.52
C SER A 48 0.46 18.60 9.48
N LEU A 49 0.16 18.08 8.28
CA LEU A 49 -0.59 18.77 7.23
C LEU A 49 -2.07 18.35 7.18
N GLY A 50 -2.49 17.41 8.02
CA GLY A 50 -3.87 16.95 8.14
C GLY A 50 -4.07 15.49 7.70
N PRO A 51 -5.31 15.10 7.33
CA PRO A 51 -5.61 13.71 7.01
C PRO A 51 -4.89 13.23 5.76
N LEU A 52 -4.51 11.96 5.79
CA LEU A 52 -3.80 11.26 4.74
C LEU A 52 -4.51 9.92 4.51
N TRP A 53 -4.81 9.60 3.26
CA TRP A 53 -5.32 8.29 2.88
C TRP A 53 -4.19 7.47 2.28
N TRP A 54 -4.19 6.16 2.50
CA TRP A 54 -3.23 5.29 1.86
C TRP A 54 -3.90 4.02 1.36
N VAL A 55 -3.37 3.51 0.27
CA VAL A 55 -3.81 2.26 -0.35
C VAL A 55 -2.57 1.43 -0.63
N GLY A 56 -2.61 0.16 -0.28
CA GLY A 56 -1.52 -0.77 -0.50
C GLY A 56 -1.98 -2.16 -0.91
N VAL A 57 -1.01 -2.98 -1.26
CA VAL A 57 -1.19 -4.38 -1.59
C VAL A 57 -0.56 -5.21 -0.48
N ARG A 58 -1.38 -6.09 0.08
CA ARG A 58 -0.98 -7.10 1.05
C ARG A 58 -0.87 -8.46 0.34
N VAL A 59 0.20 -9.19 0.60
CA VAL A 59 0.38 -10.58 0.14
C VAL A 59 0.08 -11.54 1.29
N ASP A 60 -0.34 -12.76 0.98
CA ASP A 60 -0.55 -13.78 2.01
C ASP A 60 0.77 -14.24 2.63
N ASP A 61 1.80 -14.45 1.79
CA ASP A 61 3.12 -14.94 2.17
C ASP A 61 4.26 -14.12 1.53
N LEU A 62 5.08 -13.48 2.36
CA LEU A 62 6.22 -12.66 1.92
C LEU A 62 7.43 -13.47 1.46
N ASP A 63 7.60 -14.70 1.96
CA ASP A 63 8.66 -15.61 1.54
C ASP A 63 8.36 -16.12 0.12
N HIS A 64 7.09 -16.45 -0.13
CA HIS A 64 6.59 -16.96 -1.41
C HIS A 64 6.44 -15.88 -2.49
N TRP A 65 6.18 -14.62 -2.10
CA TRP A 65 6.17 -13.47 -3.02
C TRP A 65 7.53 -13.24 -3.71
N GLY A 66 8.62 -13.82 -3.18
CA GLY A 66 9.88 -14.00 -3.91
C GLY A 66 10.73 -12.74 -4.10
N ASN A 67 10.30 -11.57 -3.60
CA ASN A 67 11.08 -10.34 -3.76
C ASN A 67 10.95 -9.35 -2.60
N ARG A 68 11.27 -9.79 -1.37
CA ARG A 68 11.29 -8.92 -0.16
C ARG A 68 12.06 -7.59 -0.35
N GLN A 69 13.04 -7.53 -1.25
CA GLN A 69 13.78 -6.31 -1.59
C GLN A 69 13.03 -5.32 -2.50
N ALA A 70 11.85 -5.69 -2.99
CA ALA A 70 10.96 -4.83 -3.77
C ALA A 70 9.83 -4.23 -2.93
N VAL A 71 9.79 -4.51 -1.61
CA VAL A 71 8.81 -3.88 -0.70
C VAL A 71 9.00 -2.37 -0.75
N ASN A 72 7.97 -1.67 -1.24
CA ASN A 72 7.96 -0.23 -1.49
C ASN A 72 9.16 0.27 -2.29
N LYS A 73 9.65 -0.51 -3.26
CA LYS A 73 10.48 0.07 -4.30
C LYS A 73 9.58 0.93 -5.17
N HIS A 74 9.83 2.23 -5.09
CA HIS A 74 9.35 3.23 -6.03
C HIS A 74 9.26 2.62 -7.43
N GLY A 75 8.02 2.38 -7.90
CA GLY A 75 7.71 2.71 -9.27
C GLY A 75 7.94 4.22 -9.37
N ALA A 76 9.20 4.61 -9.59
CA ALA A 76 9.53 5.91 -10.10
C ALA A 76 8.83 5.97 -11.46
N SER A 77 7.61 6.50 -11.48
CA SER A 77 6.98 6.91 -12.72
C SER A 77 7.95 7.88 -13.38
N ALA A 78 8.54 7.44 -14.49
CA ALA A 78 9.19 8.29 -15.46
C ALA A 78 8.17 9.22 -16.13
#